data_AF-A0A496QMT8-F1
#
_entry.id   AF-A0A496QMT8-F1
#
_cell.length_a   1.000
_cell.length_b   1.000
_cell.length_c   1.000
_cell.angle_alpha   90.00
_cell.angle_beta   90.00
_cell.angle_gamma   90.00
#
_symmetry.space_group_name_H-M   'P 1'
#
loop_
_entity.id
_entity.type
_entity.pdbx_description
1 polymer ?
#
loop_
_entity_poly.entity_id
_entity_poly.type
_entity_poly.pdbx_seq_one_letter_code
_entity_poly.pdbx_strand_id
1 'polypeptide(L)'
;MPEKDNIIMTGFMGTGKTTVGRLLARELGYDFVDTDELIMSRFGKSISQIFREKGEAEFRRIEAEVAKELAQKRGLVISTGGRMMLDPANAEALERSGRVFCLIATPEEIVERVTSDDKVERPLLQVDNPIERIVELLQERKEGYNRFAQLVTSDKSPEEVTKNLTGIIRSNLDIRFPIAVENMRYEFMVGGGLLPYTTQLAGIEGTVALITDENVAPLYKNSCGHVDIVIEVPSGQQNKTLSTVQSVCEELVEKGFDRTGTIIALGGSVISGIAGFVAGIYMRGVDLVQCPTSLLAMIDTSIGGKAGINLPQGRNLIGVFKQPKAVIADVATLQSLPPREFISGMAEVIKHALVSDNLDLLGKIESGRWKLEKGELLPPLSTLQALVAQAIQVKINIIQEDPYEKGHRTVLNLGHTFAYAIEHASKHAVTHGEAVAIGIVAATRLSKRLGYCPAMVLERVESLLRYNGLPTRVPGGVTSQQLRNALNKDKKRRKGQLHFVLMRDIGDVFVTNDVSEEALQATLEEITSQCK
;
A
#
# COMPACT_ATOMS: atom_id res chain seq x y z
N MET A 1 15.80 -6.10 -23.79
CA MET A 1 15.57 -6.55 -22.40
C MET A 1 15.43 -5.28 -21.57
N PRO A 2 14.50 -5.17 -20.62
CA PRO A 2 14.49 -4.02 -19.71
C PRO A 2 15.85 -3.93 -19.00
N GLU A 3 16.38 -2.72 -18.85
CA GLU A 3 17.63 -2.48 -18.14
C GLU A 3 17.49 -2.96 -16.69
N LYS A 4 18.46 -3.74 -16.20
CA LYS A 4 18.48 -4.20 -14.80
C LYS A 4 19.02 -3.07 -13.92
N ASP A 5 18.20 -2.46 -13.08
CA ASP A 5 18.68 -1.49 -12.08
C ASP A 5 19.62 -2.17 -11.08
N ASN A 6 20.57 -1.43 -10.50
CA ASN A 6 21.44 -1.94 -9.45
C ASN A 6 20.67 -2.09 -8.12
N ILE A 7 21.22 -2.92 -7.24
CA ILE A 7 20.78 -3.07 -5.85
C ILE A 7 21.98 -2.76 -4.97
N ILE A 8 21.90 -1.65 -4.24
CA ILE A 8 22.96 -1.17 -3.37
C ILE A 8 22.63 -1.53 -1.94
N MET A 9 23.57 -2.13 -1.25
CA MET A 9 23.48 -2.48 0.16
C MET A 9 24.51 -1.67 0.94
N THR A 10 24.01 -0.91 1.89
CA THR A 10 24.82 -0.11 2.81
C THR A 10 24.50 -0.49 4.25
N GLY A 11 25.14 0.18 5.21
CA GLY A 11 24.99 -0.08 6.63
C GLY A 11 26.29 -0.43 7.33
N PHE A 12 26.21 -0.52 8.66
CA PHE A 12 27.38 -0.71 9.52
C PHE A 12 28.11 -2.04 9.23
N MET A 13 29.38 -2.16 9.63
CA MET A 13 30.08 -3.45 9.53
C MET A 13 29.37 -4.51 10.38
N GLY A 14 29.44 -5.80 10.02
CA GLY A 14 28.75 -6.86 10.77
C GLY A 14 27.24 -6.98 10.53
N THR A 15 26.62 -6.07 9.76
CA THR A 15 25.18 -6.14 9.41
C THR A 15 24.85 -7.17 8.32
N GLY A 16 25.82 -7.93 7.82
CA GLY A 16 25.58 -9.01 6.85
C GLY A 16 25.55 -8.61 5.37
N LYS A 17 25.91 -7.37 5.01
CA LYS A 17 25.91 -6.86 3.62
C LYS A 17 26.52 -7.85 2.62
N THR A 18 27.80 -8.18 2.78
CA THR A 18 28.52 -9.05 1.82
C THR A 18 27.86 -10.43 1.69
N THR A 19 27.43 -11.03 2.80
CA THR A 19 26.77 -12.35 2.80
C THR A 19 25.41 -12.30 2.09
N VAL A 20 24.55 -11.35 2.48
CA VAL A 20 23.21 -11.17 1.91
C VAL A 20 23.30 -10.80 0.42
N GLY A 21 24.25 -9.94 0.02
CA GLY A 21 24.37 -9.57 -1.38
C GLY A 21 24.84 -10.68 -2.30
N ARG A 22 25.73 -11.56 -1.84
CA ARG A 22 26.14 -12.73 -2.62
C ARG A 22 24.96 -13.67 -2.87
N LEU A 23 24.17 -13.93 -1.82
CA LEU A 23 22.95 -14.74 -1.94
C LEU A 23 21.94 -14.08 -2.89
N LEU A 24 21.72 -12.78 -2.72
CA LEU A 24 20.78 -12.01 -3.53
C LEU A 24 21.19 -11.94 -5.00
N ALA A 25 22.47 -11.69 -5.28
CA ALA A 25 23.00 -11.66 -6.64
C ALA A 25 22.79 -13.00 -7.36
N ARG A 26 23.07 -14.11 -6.66
CA ARG A 26 22.82 -15.45 -7.16
C ARG A 26 21.35 -15.70 -7.44
N GLU A 27 20.47 -15.28 -6.54
CA GLU A 27 19.02 -15.49 -6.68
C GLU A 27 18.40 -14.64 -7.82
N LEU A 28 18.94 -13.45 -8.08
CA LEU A 28 18.45 -12.54 -9.12
C LEU A 28 19.16 -12.70 -10.48
N GLY A 29 20.27 -13.44 -10.53
CA GLY A 29 21.12 -13.51 -11.73
C GLY A 29 21.79 -12.17 -12.04
N TYR A 30 22.33 -11.53 -11.00
CA TYR A 30 23.07 -10.28 -11.02
C TYR A 30 24.55 -10.55 -10.70
N ASP A 31 25.43 -9.64 -11.09
CA ASP A 31 26.82 -9.69 -10.65
C ASP A 31 26.97 -9.05 -9.27
N PHE A 32 27.68 -9.71 -8.37
CA PHE A 32 27.97 -9.17 -7.03
C PHE A 32 29.27 -8.38 -7.03
N VAL A 33 29.26 -7.19 -6.41
CA VAL A 33 30.44 -6.36 -6.19
C VAL A 33 30.47 -5.92 -4.73
N ASP A 34 31.57 -6.18 -4.04
CA ASP A 34 31.88 -5.52 -2.75
C ASP A 34 32.91 -4.43 -3.00
N THR A 35 32.60 -3.19 -2.61
CA THR A 35 33.47 -2.04 -2.92
C THR A 35 34.80 -2.12 -2.19
N ASP A 36 34.82 -2.70 -0.98
CA ASP A 36 36.04 -2.86 -0.20
C ASP A 36 36.94 -3.92 -0.86
N GLU A 37 36.37 -5.05 -1.29
CA GLU A 37 37.09 -6.09 -2.05
C GLU A 37 37.61 -5.55 -3.40
N LEU A 38 36.81 -4.75 -4.11
CA LEU A 38 37.17 -4.13 -5.38
C LEU A 38 38.34 -3.16 -5.22
N ILE A 39 38.34 -2.32 -4.19
CA ILE A 39 39.45 -1.41 -3.88
C ILE A 39 40.71 -2.21 -3.55
N MET A 40 40.62 -3.20 -2.66
CA MET A 40 41.80 -4.02 -2.29
C MET A 40 42.40 -4.74 -3.51
N SER A 41 41.56 -5.26 -4.40
CA SER A 41 42.00 -5.92 -5.64
C SER A 41 42.74 -4.96 -6.58
N ARG A 42 42.24 -3.71 -6.74
CA ARG A 42 42.88 -2.70 -7.61
C ARG A 42 44.25 -2.25 -7.12
N PHE A 43 44.40 -2.09 -5.82
CA PHE A 43 45.62 -1.56 -5.22
C PHE A 43 46.60 -2.65 -4.77
N GLY A 44 46.17 -3.92 -4.74
CA GLY A 44 46.97 -5.04 -4.25
C GLY A 44 47.35 -4.91 -2.76
N LYS A 45 46.55 -4.16 -1.99
CA LYS A 45 46.84 -3.76 -0.60
C LYS A 45 45.57 -3.79 0.24
N SER A 46 45.71 -4.04 1.54
CA SER A 46 44.58 -3.95 2.47
C SER A 46 44.15 -2.49 2.65
N ILE A 47 42.88 -2.27 3.04
CA ILE A 47 42.37 -0.92 3.34
C ILE A 47 43.25 -0.23 4.38
N SER A 48 43.64 -0.93 5.45
CA SER A 48 44.54 -0.41 6.49
C SER A 48 45.90 0.05 5.95
N GLN A 49 46.45 -0.65 4.96
CA GLN A 49 47.70 -0.25 4.30
C GLN A 49 47.49 1.00 3.41
N ILE A 50 46.38 1.05 2.66
CA ILE A 50 46.04 2.22 1.82
C ILE A 50 45.90 3.48 2.68
N PHE A 51 45.19 3.39 3.81
CA PHE A 51 45.07 4.50 4.76
C PHE A 51 46.43 4.95 5.32
N ARG A 52 47.31 3.99 5.68
CA ARG A 52 48.63 4.30 6.25
C ARG A 52 49.56 4.99 5.26
N GLU A 53 49.53 4.57 4.00
CA GLU A 53 50.44 5.08 2.97
C GLU A 53 49.94 6.34 2.26
N LYS A 54 48.63 6.43 2.01
CA LYS A 54 48.02 7.50 1.18
C LYS A 54 47.16 8.48 1.97
N GLY A 55 46.83 8.14 3.22
CA GLY A 55 45.95 8.94 4.05
C GLY A 55 44.46 8.79 3.71
N GLU A 56 43.61 9.29 4.60
CA GLU A 56 42.15 9.18 4.48
C GLU A 56 41.60 9.96 3.28
N ALA A 57 42.08 11.18 3.03
CA ALA A 57 41.57 12.01 1.93
C ALA A 57 41.69 11.33 0.57
N GLU A 58 42.82 10.67 0.31
CA GLU A 58 43.03 9.91 -0.93
C GLU A 58 42.16 8.65 -0.98
N PHE A 59 41.96 7.96 0.16
CA PHE A 59 41.02 6.85 0.23
C PHE A 59 39.58 7.28 -0.10
N ARG A 60 39.13 8.44 0.40
CA ARG A 60 37.81 9.00 0.05
C ARG A 60 37.70 9.34 -1.43
N ARG A 61 38.78 9.85 -2.05
CA ARG A 61 38.84 10.08 -3.49
C ARG A 61 38.68 8.79 -4.28
N ILE A 62 39.35 7.71 -3.84
CA ILE A 62 39.25 6.37 -4.42
C ILE A 62 37.82 5.81 -4.28
N GLU A 63 37.20 5.94 -3.11
CA GLU A 63 35.79 5.56 -2.92
C GLU A 63 34.89 6.30 -3.92
N ALA A 64 35.07 7.61 -4.09
CA ALA A 64 34.25 8.39 -5.01
C ALA A 64 34.42 7.99 -6.49
N GLU A 65 35.63 7.61 -6.91
CA GLU A 65 35.87 7.06 -8.24
C GLU A 65 35.16 5.73 -8.44
N VAL A 66 35.23 4.83 -7.45
CA VAL A 66 34.54 3.53 -7.48
C VAL A 66 33.03 3.71 -7.53
N ALA A 67 32.45 4.61 -6.70
CA ALA A 67 31.02 4.89 -6.73
C ALA A 67 30.56 5.37 -8.11
N LYS A 68 31.28 6.32 -8.72
CA LYS A 68 30.97 6.83 -10.07
C LYS A 68 31.07 5.76 -11.14
N GLU A 69 32.07 4.89 -11.06
CA GLU A 69 32.22 3.78 -12.01
C GLU A 69 31.07 2.78 -11.88
N LEU A 70 30.73 2.36 -10.67
CA LEU A 70 29.63 1.41 -10.45
C LEU A 70 28.27 2.00 -10.84
N ALA A 71 28.10 3.31 -10.65
CA ALA A 71 26.89 4.02 -11.08
C ALA A 71 26.68 4.01 -12.61
N GLN A 72 27.74 3.82 -13.40
CA GLN A 72 27.66 3.68 -14.86
C GLN A 72 27.30 2.27 -15.32
N LYS A 73 27.33 1.29 -14.40
CA LYS A 73 26.97 -0.11 -14.67
C LYS A 73 25.53 -0.38 -14.25
N ARG A 74 24.99 -1.50 -14.74
CA ARG A 74 23.62 -1.98 -14.50
C ARG A 74 23.65 -3.46 -14.17
N GLY A 75 22.66 -3.95 -13.44
CA GLY A 75 22.52 -5.35 -13.05
C GLY A 75 23.51 -5.82 -11.98
N LEU A 76 23.94 -4.90 -11.10
CA LEU A 76 24.86 -5.21 -10.00
C LEU A 76 24.13 -5.29 -8.65
N VAL A 77 24.56 -6.20 -7.78
CA VAL A 77 24.34 -6.10 -6.34
C VAL A 77 25.62 -5.56 -5.70
N ILE A 78 25.57 -4.35 -5.17
CA ILE A 78 26.72 -3.59 -4.68
C ILE A 78 26.70 -3.54 -3.15
N SER A 79 27.66 -4.19 -2.49
CA SER A 79 27.93 -4.03 -1.06
C SER A 79 28.91 -2.87 -0.87
N THR A 80 28.48 -1.78 -0.23
CA THR A 80 29.31 -0.59 -0.03
C THR A 80 30.06 -0.62 1.29
N GLY A 81 31.27 -0.05 1.31
CA GLY A 81 32.02 0.24 2.52
C GLY A 81 31.19 1.08 3.50
N GLY A 82 31.36 0.85 4.80
CA GLY A 82 30.47 1.40 5.85
C GLY A 82 30.50 2.92 6.03
N ARG A 83 31.25 3.68 5.23
CA ARG A 83 31.19 5.15 5.18
C ARG A 83 30.94 5.70 3.78
N MET A 84 31.02 4.86 2.74
CA MET A 84 30.92 5.31 1.34
C MET A 84 29.62 6.08 1.07
N MET A 85 28.49 5.53 1.54
CA MET A 85 27.16 6.13 1.34
C MET A 85 26.85 7.29 2.31
N LEU A 86 27.75 7.61 3.24
CA LEU A 86 27.59 8.79 4.10
C LEU A 86 28.02 10.07 3.36
N ASP A 87 28.86 9.94 2.33
CA ASP A 87 29.20 11.04 1.43
C ASP A 87 28.01 11.32 0.48
N PRO A 88 27.48 12.55 0.44
CA PRO A 88 26.31 12.87 -0.39
C PRO A 88 26.54 12.65 -1.89
N ALA A 89 27.74 12.90 -2.42
CA ALA A 89 28.01 12.76 -3.85
C ALA A 89 28.08 11.29 -4.27
N ASN A 90 28.63 10.43 -3.41
CA ASN A 90 28.64 8.99 -3.62
C ASN A 90 27.23 8.40 -3.58
N ALA A 91 26.44 8.80 -2.58
CA ALA A 91 25.05 8.38 -2.43
C ALA A 91 24.24 8.76 -3.67
N GLU A 92 24.30 10.02 -4.10
CA GLU A 92 23.59 10.52 -5.28
C GLU A 92 23.99 9.77 -6.56
N ALA A 93 25.28 9.47 -6.75
CA ALA A 93 25.74 8.73 -7.90
C ALA A 93 25.14 7.31 -7.94
N LEU A 94 25.18 6.59 -6.82
CA LEU A 94 24.72 5.20 -6.75
C LEU A 94 23.19 5.08 -6.76
N GLU A 95 22.47 5.99 -6.11
CA GLU A 95 21.00 6.07 -6.12
C GLU A 95 20.42 6.25 -7.53
N ARG A 96 21.12 6.99 -8.41
CA ARG A 96 20.72 7.12 -9.81
C ARG A 96 20.84 5.83 -10.61
N SER A 97 21.58 4.85 -10.11
CA SER A 97 21.83 3.57 -10.79
C SER A 97 21.00 2.42 -10.24
N GLY A 98 20.35 2.61 -9.07
CA GLY A 98 19.68 1.53 -8.38
C GLY A 98 19.13 1.88 -7.00
N ARG A 99 18.52 0.89 -6.35
CA ARG A 99 17.87 1.06 -5.03
C ARG A 99 18.84 0.79 -3.90
N VAL A 100 18.76 1.57 -2.82
CA VAL A 100 19.63 1.45 -1.65
C VAL A 100 18.90 0.81 -0.48
N PHE A 101 19.49 -0.25 0.09
CA PHE A 101 19.04 -0.96 1.27
C PHE A 101 20.10 -0.83 2.36
N CYS A 102 19.79 -0.18 3.48
CA CYS A 102 20.67 -0.08 4.62
C CYS A 102 20.40 -1.22 5.60
N LEU A 103 21.29 -2.21 5.65
CA LEU A 103 21.18 -3.31 6.59
C LEU A 103 21.55 -2.80 7.98
N ILE A 104 20.66 -3.04 8.94
CA ILE A 104 20.86 -2.68 10.35
C ILE A 104 20.78 -3.95 11.22
N ALA A 105 21.53 -3.94 12.32
CA ALA A 105 21.57 -5.00 13.31
C ALA A 105 21.75 -4.37 14.69
N THR A 106 21.37 -5.10 15.74
CA THR A 106 21.64 -4.68 17.12
C THR A 106 23.15 -4.65 17.39
N PRO A 107 23.63 -3.77 18.29
CA PRO A 107 25.04 -3.75 18.67
C PRO A 107 25.57 -5.12 19.11
N GLU A 108 24.77 -5.88 19.86
CA GLU A 108 25.11 -7.19 20.39
C GLU A 108 25.39 -8.20 19.27
N GLU A 109 24.52 -8.27 18.27
CA GLU A 109 24.73 -9.15 17.12
C GLU A 109 25.87 -8.69 16.22
N ILE A 110 26.07 -7.36 16.08
CA ILE A 110 27.22 -6.84 15.34
C ILE A 110 28.51 -7.34 15.99
N VAL A 111 28.60 -7.29 17.32
CA VAL A 111 29.76 -7.82 18.05
C VAL A 111 29.91 -9.30 17.81
N GLU A 112 28.87 -10.09 18.03
CA GLU A 112 28.90 -11.54 17.83
C GLU A 112 29.35 -11.93 16.41
N ARG A 113 28.78 -11.29 15.39
CA ARG A 113 29.13 -11.56 13.99
C ARG A 113 30.55 -11.16 13.67
N VAL A 114 31.01 -10.01 14.18
CA VAL A 114 32.37 -9.52 13.93
C VAL A 114 33.42 -10.33 14.68
N THR A 115 33.15 -10.77 15.91
CA THR A 115 34.07 -11.60 16.69
C THR A 115 34.15 -13.04 16.19
N SER A 116 33.09 -13.53 15.55
CA SER A 116 33.09 -14.87 14.92
C SER A 116 33.92 -14.95 13.63
N ASP A 117 34.33 -13.82 13.05
CA ASP A 117 35.07 -13.76 11.78
C ASP A 117 36.57 -13.48 12.00
N ASP A 118 37.32 -14.52 12.36
CA ASP A 118 38.77 -14.45 12.64
C ASP A 118 39.63 -14.02 11.43
N LYS A 119 39.04 -13.92 10.23
CA LYS A 119 39.77 -13.65 8.98
C LYS A 119 39.91 -12.16 8.67
N VAL A 120 39.20 -11.28 9.38
CA VAL A 120 39.18 -9.85 9.05
C VAL A 120 39.58 -9.00 10.26
N GLU A 121 40.72 -8.34 10.17
CA GLU A 121 41.13 -7.36 11.18
C GLU A 121 40.17 -6.16 11.20
N ARG A 122 39.67 -5.80 12.38
CA ARG A 122 38.80 -4.64 12.61
C ARG A 122 39.45 -3.64 13.57
N PRO A 123 40.38 -2.78 13.10
CA PRO A 123 41.13 -1.86 13.95
C PRO A 123 40.23 -0.94 14.82
N LEU A 124 39.05 -0.58 14.32
CA LEU A 124 38.10 0.29 15.03
C LEU A 124 37.46 -0.35 16.27
N LEU A 125 37.59 -1.67 16.43
CA LEU A 125 36.98 -2.45 17.51
C LEU A 125 38.03 -3.11 18.42
N GLN A 126 39.32 -2.80 18.22
CA GLN A 126 40.42 -3.22 19.11
C GLN A 126 40.49 -2.28 20.34
N VAL A 127 39.43 -2.30 21.14
CA VAL A 127 39.26 -1.50 22.37
C VAL A 127 38.78 -2.41 23.50
N ASP A 128 38.90 -1.96 24.75
CA ASP A 128 38.52 -2.74 25.93
C ASP A 128 37.02 -3.14 25.93
N ASN A 129 36.14 -2.27 25.40
CA ASN A 129 34.71 -2.52 25.29
C ASN A 129 34.21 -2.33 23.84
N PRO A 130 34.24 -3.39 23.00
CA PRO A 130 33.83 -3.31 21.60
C PRO A 130 32.35 -2.92 21.40
N ILE A 131 31.46 -3.36 22.31
CA ILE A 131 30.02 -3.07 22.23
C ILE A 131 29.78 -1.55 22.36
N GLU A 132 30.36 -0.93 23.38
CA GLU A 132 30.23 0.51 23.62
C GLU A 132 30.75 1.32 22.44
N ARG A 133 31.90 0.92 21.88
CA ARG A 133 32.45 1.59 20.70
C ARG A 133 31.57 1.46 19.46
N ILE A 134 30.86 0.34 19.30
CA ILE A 134 29.89 0.16 18.22
C ILE A 134 28.69 1.07 18.40
N VAL A 135 28.17 1.19 19.62
CA VAL A 135 27.06 2.10 19.93
C VAL A 135 27.43 3.55 19.57
N GLU A 136 28.60 4.02 19.97
CA GLU A 136 29.08 5.37 19.62
C GLU A 136 29.14 5.58 18.10
N LEU A 137 29.74 4.64 17.36
CA LEU A 137 29.88 4.75 15.91
C LEU A 137 28.54 4.66 15.18
N LEU A 138 27.59 3.87 15.68
CA LEU A 138 26.23 3.82 15.15
C LEU A 138 25.49 5.14 15.39
N GLN A 139 25.67 5.77 16.55
CA GLN A 139 25.11 7.09 16.84
C GLN A 139 25.71 8.17 15.92
N GLU A 140 27.03 8.19 15.75
CA GLU A 140 27.72 9.13 14.84
C GLU A 140 27.20 9.03 13.40
N ARG A 141 26.87 7.81 12.95
CA ARG A 141 26.43 7.53 11.57
C ARG A 141 24.92 7.50 11.39
N LYS A 142 24.15 7.66 12.47
CA LYS A 142 22.69 7.49 12.50
C LYS A 142 22.00 8.34 11.45
N GLU A 143 22.31 9.63 11.40
CA GLU A 143 21.70 10.55 10.43
C GLU A 143 21.98 10.13 8.99
N GLY A 144 23.22 9.74 8.68
CA GLY A 144 23.59 9.31 7.33
C GLY A 144 22.94 7.99 6.91
N TYR A 145 22.82 7.01 7.81
CA TYR A 145 22.15 5.75 7.52
C TYR A 145 20.62 5.87 7.46
N ASN A 146 20.02 6.75 8.27
CA ASN A 146 18.57 6.96 8.31
C ASN A 146 18.01 7.55 7.01
N ARG A 147 18.88 8.08 6.13
CA ARG A 147 18.50 8.54 4.79
C ARG A 147 18.13 7.39 3.84
N PHE A 148 18.55 6.17 4.16
CA PHE A 148 18.33 4.99 3.33
C PHE A 148 17.34 4.04 4.02
N ALA A 149 16.62 3.27 3.22
CA ALA A 149 15.66 2.32 3.75
C ALA A 149 16.31 1.23 4.58
N GLN A 150 15.84 1.07 5.82
CA GLN A 150 16.47 0.19 6.77
C GLN A 150 15.91 -1.22 6.70
N LEU A 151 16.80 -2.21 6.59
CA LEU A 151 16.45 -3.62 6.66
C LEU A 151 17.07 -4.23 7.91
N VAL A 152 16.21 -4.57 8.86
CA VAL A 152 16.63 -5.27 10.08
C VAL A 152 17.06 -6.68 9.75
N THR A 153 18.33 -6.97 10.04
CA THR A 153 18.95 -8.29 9.92
C THR A 153 19.04 -9.02 11.25
N SER A 154 18.61 -8.40 12.33
CA SER A 154 18.57 -9.03 13.64
C SER A 154 17.55 -10.14 13.73
N ASP A 155 17.94 -11.20 14.43
CA ASP A 155 17.18 -12.42 14.64
C ASP A 155 16.78 -13.14 13.34
N LYS A 156 17.53 -12.91 12.26
CA LYS A 156 17.26 -13.46 10.92
C LYS A 156 18.50 -14.10 10.33
N SER A 157 18.30 -15.24 9.67
CA SER A 157 19.33 -15.85 8.83
C SER A 157 19.58 -15.02 7.57
N PRO A 158 20.79 -15.07 6.97
CA PRO A 158 21.07 -14.44 5.68
C PRO A 158 20.09 -14.87 4.58
N GLU A 159 19.64 -16.13 4.60
CA GLU A 159 18.65 -16.69 3.68
C GLU A 159 17.27 -16.04 3.83
N GLU A 160 16.81 -15.80 5.07
CA GLU A 160 15.54 -15.10 5.33
C GLU A 160 15.61 -13.63 4.91
N VAL A 161 16.72 -12.95 5.22
CA VAL A 161 16.95 -11.57 4.77
C VAL A 161 16.97 -11.51 3.24
N THR A 162 17.64 -12.46 2.59
CA THR A 162 17.70 -12.56 1.13
C THR A 162 16.32 -12.83 0.54
N LYS A 163 15.55 -13.78 1.09
CA LYS A 163 14.19 -14.08 0.61
C LYS A 163 13.28 -12.86 0.73
N ASN A 164 13.37 -12.11 1.81
CA ASN A 164 12.63 -10.86 2.00
C ASN A 164 13.04 -9.82 0.96
N LEU A 165 14.35 -9.61 0.77
CA LEU A 165 14.88 -8.71 -0.25
C LEU A 165 14.48 -9.13 -1.66
N THR A 166 14.57 -10.41 -1.99
CA THR A 166 14.16 -10.93 -3.28
C THR A 166 12.65 -10.78 -3.48
N GLY A 167 11.83 -10.96 -2.44
CA GLY A 167 10.42 -10.64 -2.47
C GLY A 167 10.17 -9.18 -2.80
N ILE A 168 10.88 -8.28 -2.13
CA ILE A 168 10.84 -6.83 -2.39
C ILE A 168 11.30 -6.54 -3.82
N ILE A 169 12.42 -7.10 -4.27
CA ILE A 169 13.04 -6.79 -5.58
C ILE A 169 12.26 -7.42 -6.75
N ARG A 170 11.77 -8.64 -6.62
CA ARG A 170 10.97 -9.31 -7.66
C ARG A 170 9.55 -8.77 -7.73
N SER A 171 9.01 -8.24 -6.64
CA SER A 171 7.80 -7.40 -6.70
C SER A 171 8.10 -5.99 -7.24
N ASN A 172 9.37 -5.59 -7.31
CA ASN A 172 9.81 -4.27 -7.76
C ASN A 172 10.16 -4.19 -9.26
N LEU A 173 9.12 -4.19 -10.08
CA LEU A 173 8.80 -2.88 -10.63
C LEU A 173 7.57 -2.46 -9.84
N ASP A 174 7.73 -1.63 -8.80
CA ASP A 174 6.58 -0.99 -8.17
C ASP A 174 5.82 -0.31 -9.31
N ILE A 175 4.58 -0.73 -9.50
CA ILE A 175 3.79 -0.25 -10.62
C ILE A 175 3.35 1.14 -10.20
N ARG A 176 3.92 2.14 -10.87
CA ARG A 176 3.63 3.55 -10.61
C ARG A 176 2.58 4.04 -11.58
N PHE A 177 1.53 4.61 -11.02
CA PHE A 177 0.53 5.33 -11.78
C PHE A 177 0.64 6.81 -11.47
N PRO A 178 1.08 7.65 -12.43
CA PRO A 178 1.04 9.09 -12.25
C PRO A 178 -0.42 9.55 -12.27
N ILE A 179 -0.84 10.23 -11.21
CA ILE A 179 -2.18 10.78 -11.09
C ILE A 179 -2.07 12.30 -11.17
N ALA A 180 -2.67 12.86 -12.22
CA ALA A 180 -2.84 14.30 -12.36
C ALA A 180 -4.29 14.67 -12.02
N VAL A 181 -4.47 15.49 -10.99
CA VAL A 181 -5.77 16.08 -10.64
C VAL A 181 -5.56 17.58 -10.49
N GLU A 182 -6.13 18.36 -11.40
CA GLU A 182 -5.94 19.81 -11.49
C GLU A 182 -4.46 20.22 -11.53
N ASN A 183 -4.00 20.93 -10.49
CA ASN A 183 -2.65 21.47 -10.35
C ASN A 183 -1.74 20.59 -9.49
N MET A 184 -2.21 19.40 -9.08
CA MET A 184 -1.43 18.45 -8.29
C MET A 184 -1.12 17.20 -9.10
N ARG A 185 0.11 16.70 -8.91
CA ARG A 185 0.55 15.41 -9.42
C ARG A 185 1.11 14.61 -8.26
N TYR A 186 0.72 13.35 -8.17
CA TYR A 186 1.27 12.39 -7.22
C TYR A 186 1.36 11.02 -7.85
N GLU A 187 2.12 10.14 -7.21
CA GLU A 187 2.26 8.75 -7.65
C GLU A 187 1.42 7.82 -6.78
N PHE A 188 0.74 6.88 -7.43
CA PHE A 188 0.18 5.69 -6.79
C PHE A 188 1.12 4.53 -7.07
N MET A 189 1.69 3.93 -6.02
CA MET A 189 2.69 2.89 -6.12
C MET A 189 2.12 1.57 -5.61
N VAL A 190 2.23 0.51 -6.40
CA VAL A 190 1.81 -0.85 -6.01
C VAL A 190 3.00 -1.80 -6.06
N GLY A 191 3.32 -2.43 -4.94
CA GLY A 191 4.48 -3.33 -4.83
C GLY A 191 4.46 -4.13 -3.52
N GLY A 192 5.43 -5.02 -3.32
CA GLY A 192 5.60 -5.76 -2.08
C GLY A 192 6.76 -5.22 -1.25
N GLY A 193 6.54 -4.98 0.04
CA GLY A 193 7.53 -4.45 0.97
C GLY A 193 7.91 -2.99 0.68
N LEU A 194 6.93 -2.16 0.31
CA LEU A 194 7.09 -0.74 0.08
C LEU A 194 7.06 0.10 1.36
N LEU A 195 6.39 -0.35 2.43
CA LEU A 195 6.22 0.46 3.64
C LEU A 195 7.55 1.04 4.20
N PRO A 196 8.67 0.29 4.24
CA PRO A 196 9.94 0.82 4.77
C PRO A 196 10.49 2.01 3.98
N TYR A 197 10.02 2.20 2.75
CA TYR A 197 10.43 3.26 1.85
C TYR A 197 9.42 4.42 1.80
N THR A 198 8.40 4.45 2.66
CA THR A 198 7.30 5.43 2.60
C THR A 198 7.82 6.87 2.51
N THR A 199 8.70 7.27 3.43
CA THR A 199 9.30 8.61 3.46
C THR A 199 10.06 8.95 2.17
N GLN A 200 10.86 8.01 1.67
CA GLN A 200 11.65 8.17 0.45
C GLN A 200 10.77 8.24 -0.80
N LEU A 201 9.84 7.29 -0.96
CA LEU A 201 8.95 7.19 -2.10
C LEU A 201 8.00 8.38 -2.20
N ALA A 202 7.57 8.92 -1.07
CA ALA A 202 6.69 10.08 -1.03
C ALA A 202 7.41 11.43 -0.97
N GLY A 203 8.75 11.45 -0.93
CA GLY A 203 9.55 12.69 -0.82
C GLY A 203 9.15 13.51 0.41
N ILE A 204 9.05 12.85 1.56
CA ILE A 204 8.68 13.53 2.82
C ILE A 204 9.92 14.21 3.39
N GLU A 205 9.77 15.50 3.70
CA GLU A 205 10.74 16.31 4.44
C GLU A 205 10.07 16.80 5.73
N GLY A 206 10.82 16.90 6.83
CA GLY A 206 10.31 17.36 8.12
C GLY A 206 9.60 16.29 8.96
N THR A 207 8.81 16.75 9.93
CA THR A 207 8.18 15.91 10.96
C THR A 207 7.10 14.98 10.38
N VAL A 208 7.13 13.71 10.79
CA VAL A 208 6.20 12.68 10.32
C VAL A 208 5.28 12.23 11.45
N ALA A 209 3.97 12.38 11.25
CA ALA A 209 2.94 11.83 12.13
C ALA A 209 2.22 10.65 11.47
N LEU A 210 2.26 9.48 12.09
CA LEU A 210 1.54 8.28 11.65
C LEU A 210 0.22 8.14 12.40
N ILE A 211 -0.89 8.09 11.66
CA ILE A 211 -2.23 7.79 12.17
C ILE A 211 -2.61 6.38 11.73
N THR A 212 -2.94 5.52 12.70
CA THR A 212 -3.29 4.10 12.50
C THR A 212 -4.35 3.65 13.50
N ASP A 213 -4.94 2.46 13.32
CA ASP A 213 -5.80 1.83 14.32
C ASP A 213 -5.08 0.76 15.16
N GLU A 214 -5.72 0.35 16.26
CA GLU A 214 -5.23 -0.65 17.23
C GLU A 214 -4.95 -2.05 16.65
N ASN A 215 -5.54 -2.42 15.50
CA ASN A 215 -5.26 -3.70 14.85
C ASN A 215 -4.03 -3.61 13.93
N VAL A 216 -3.90 -2.49 13.21
CA VAL A 216 -2.82 -2.26 12.25
C VAL A 216 -1.52 -1.82 12.93
N ALA A 217 -1.63 -1.05 14.03
CA ALA A 217 -0.51 -0.54 14.79
C ALA A 217 0.52 -1.61 15.19
N PRO A 218 0.15 -2.71 15.89
CA PRO A 218 1.12 -3.72 16.32
C PRO A 218 1.81 -4.46 15.16
N LEU A 219 1.20 -4.46 13.97
CA LEU A 219 1.74 -5.13 12.79
C LEU A 219 2.70 -4.25 12.01
N TYR A 220 2.35 -2.98 11.80
CA TYR A 220 2.96 -2.17 10.74
C TYR A 220 3.42 -0.78 11.16
N LYS A 221 3.17 -0.30 12.38
CA LYS A 221 3.57 1.08 12.77
C LYS A 221 5.07 1.35 12.66
N ASN A 222 5.88 0.31 12.91
CA ASN A 222 7.34 0.37 12.78
C ASN A 222 7.84 0.05 11.36
N SER A 223 6.93 -0.21 10.42
CA SER A 223 7.28 -0.57 9.04
C SER A 223 7.34 0.63 8.11
N CYS A 224 6.82 1.81 8.48
CA CYS A 224 6.75 2.99 7.60
C CYS A 224 8.06 3.80 7.48
N GLY A 225 9.18 3.25 7.94
CA GLY A 225 10.44 3.99 8.04
C GLY A 225 10.44 4.95 9.24
N HIS A 226 11.00 6.15 9.05
CA HIS A 226 11.09 7.14 10.12
C HIS A 226 9.74 7.80 10.41
N VAL A 227 9.34 7.78 11.69
CA VAL A 227 8.11 8.38 12.23
C VAL A 227 8.43 9.05 13.56
N ASP A 228 8.04 10.32 13.73
CA ASP A 228 8.26 11.09 14.96
C ASP A 228 7.11 10.92 15.95
N ILE A 229 5.88 10.91 15.42
CA ILE A 229 4.65 10.88 16.19
C ILE A 229 3.80 9.71 15.72
N VAL A 230 3.37 8.86 16.66
CA VAL A 230 2.35 7.83 16.40
C VAL A 230 1.08 8.19 17.15
N ILE A 231 -0.05 8.16 16.45
CA ILE A 231 -1.40 8.34 17.00
C ILE A 231 -2.21 7.09 16.64
N GLU A 232 -2.66 6.37 17.67
CA GLU A 232 -3.47 5.16 17.53
C GLU A 232 -4.93 5.50 17.84
N VAL A 233 -5.86 5.15 16.95
CA VAL A 233 -7.31 5.31 17.17
C VAL A 233 -8.00 3.95 17.34
N PRO A 234 -9.16 3.88 18.03
CA PRO A 234 -9.90 2.63 18.13
C PRO A 234 -10.37 2.14 16.75
N SER A 235 -10.33 0.83 16.52
CA SER A 235 -10.66 0.25 15.21
C SER A 235 -12.17 0.24 14.91
N GLY A 236 -12.52 0.20 13.63
CA GLY A 236 -13.89 0.00 13.18
C GLY A 236 -14.65 1.27 12.77
N GLN A 237 -15.69 1.06 11.95
CA GLN A 237 -16.45 2.12 11.28
C GLN A 237 -17.17 3.07 12.26
N GLN A 238 -17.52 2.58 13.45
CA GLN A 238 -18.16 3.35 14.52
C GLN A 238 -17.28 4.48 15.06
N ASN A 239 -15.95 4.38 14.90
CA ASN A 239 -14.97 5.37 15.35
C ASN A 239 -14.64 6.41 14.26
N LYS A 240 -15.30 6.33 13.10
CA LYS A 240 -15.14 7.29 12.01
C LYS A 240 -16.02 8.52 12.24
N THR A 241 -15.74 9.32 13.27
CA THR A 241 -16.60 10.41 13.78
C THR A 241 -15.83 11.73 13.96
N LEU A 242 -16.56 12.83 14.22
CA LEU A 242 -15.96 14.12 14.59
C LEU A 242 -15.18 14.05 15.90
N SER A 243 -15.64 13.26 16.88
CA SER A 243 -14.97 13.15 18.17
C SER A 243 -13.59 12.53 18.03
N THR A 244 -13.45 11.48 17.23
CA THR A 244 -12.15 10.85 16.97
C THR A 244 -11.22 11.80 16.23
N VAL A 245 -11.71 12.54 15.24
CA VAL A 245 -10.94 13.58 14.54
C VAL A 245 -10.47 14.66 15.52
N GLN A 246 -11.33 15.11 16.42
CA GLN A 246 -10.98 16.10 17.43
C GLN A 246 -9.83 15.59 18.32
N SER A 247 -9.93 14.38 18.87
CA SER A 247 -8.90 13.79 19.72
C SER A 247 -7.55 13.65 18.98
N VAL A 248 -7.57 13.23 17.72
CA VAL A 248 -6.35 13.15 16.89
C VAL A 248 -5.72 14.55 16.72
N CYS A 249 -6.53 15.58 16.45
CA CYS A 249 -6.02 16.96 16.32
C CYS A 249 -5.44 17.49 17.63
N GLU A 250 -6.07 17.21 18.78
CA GLU A 250 -5.59 17.61 20.11
C GLU A 250 -4.22 16.97 20.41
N GLU A 251 -4.07 15.67 20.11
CA GLU A 251 -2.82 14.94 20.33
C GLU A 251 -1.69 15.41 19.39
N LEU A 252 -2.00 15.77 18.15
CA LEU A 252 -1.03 16.40 17.23
C LEU A 252 -0.50 17.73 17.80
N VAL A 253 -1.38 18.58 18.35
CA VAL A 253 -0.98 19.84 18.98
C VAL A 253 -0.10 19.59 20.21
N GLU A 254 -0.50 18.66 21.08
CA GLU A 254 0.24 18.32 22.30
C GLU A 254 1.66 17.83 21.98
N LYS A 255 1.81 17.03 20.92
CA LYS A 255 3.10 16.49 20.46
C LYS A 255 3.91 17.47 19.59
N GLY A 256 3.44 18.71 19.42
CA GLY A 256 4.18 19.75 18.70
C GLY A 256 4.24 19.55 17.18
N PHE A 257 3.29 18.81 16.59
CA PHE A 257 3.19 18.69 15.14
C PHE A 257 2.79 20.04 14.53
N ASP A 258 3.48 20.46 13.47
CA ASP A 258 3.28 21.78 12.86
C ASP A 258 2.84 21.68 11.39
N ARG A 259 2.66 22.85 10.76
CA ARG A 259 2.16 22.98 9.38
C ARG A 259 3.10 22.42 8.30
N THR A 260 4.36 22.17 8.63
CA THR A 260 5.37 21.65 7.69
C THR A 260 5.41 20.12 7.69
N GLY A 261 4.77 19.50 8.69
CA GLY A 261 4.77 18.04 8.84
C GLY A 261 3.89 17.32 7.83
N THR A 262 4.15 16.02 7.70
CA THR A 262 3.38 15.09 6.86
C THR A 262 2.66 14.04 7.70
N ILE A 263 1.39 13.82 7.42
CA ILE A 263 0.58 12.76 8.00
C ILE A 263 0.67 11.51 7.13
N ILE A 264 1.08 10.37 7.71
CA ILE A 264 0.97 9.04 7.11
C ILE A 264 -0.32 8.38 7.63
N ALA A 265 -1.24 8.07 6.71
CA ALA A 265 -2.45 7.30 6.99
C ALA A 265 -2.16 5.80 6.78
N LEU A 266 -1.81 5.09 7.84
CA LEU A 266 -1.51 3.66 7.78
C LEU A 266 -2.73 2.84 8.24
N GLY A 267 -3.46 2.24 7.30
CA GLY A 267 -4.62 1.42 7.67
C GLY A 267 -5.63 1.18 6.54
N GLY A 268 -6.80 0.66 6.92
CA GLY A 268 -7.92 0.47 5.99
C GLY A 268 -8.66 1.76 5.63
N SER A 269 -9.85 1.61 5.04
CA SER A 269 -10.68 2.73 4.57
C SER A 269 -11.16 3.69 5.67
N VAL A 270 -11.24 3.20 6.92
CA VAL A 270 -11.57 4.03 8.09
C VAL A 270 -10.44 5.01 8.37
N ILE A 271 -9.21 4.51 8.55
CA ILE A 271 -8.02 5.33 8.79
C ILE A 271 -7.76 6.28 7.64
N SER A 272 -7.83 5.80 6.40
CA SER A 272 -7.69 6.62 5.20
C SER A 272 -8.63 7.84 5.23
N GLY A 273 -9.89 7.64 5.66
CA GLY A 273 -10.88 8.71 5.80
C GLY A 273 -10.64 9.65 6.98
N ILE A 274 -10.28 9.13 8.16
CA ILE A 274 -10.00 9.94 9.36
C ILE A 274 -8.74 10.78 9.14
N ALA A 275 -7.62 10.14 8.81
CA ALA A 275 -6.34 10.81 8.61
C ALA A 275 -6.38 11.79 7.44
N GLY A 276 -7.08 11.46 6.35
CA GLY A 276 -7.27 12.38 5.24
C GLY A 276 -8.11 13.60 5.62
N PHE A 277 -9.10 13.45 6.51
CA PHE A 277 -9.93 14.55 6.97
C PHE A 277 -9.14 15.45 7.93
N VAL A 278 -8.41 14.85 8.88
CA VAL A 278 -7.45 15.54 9.76
C VAL A 278 -6.45 16.33 8.91
N ALA A 279 -5.79 15.72 7.93
CA ALA A 279 -4.82 16.38 7.08
C ALA A 279 -5.40 17.52 6.24
N GLY A 280 -6.70 17.50 5.95
CA GLY A 280 -7.39 18.57 5.23
C GLY A 280 -7.80 19.75 6.11
N ILE A 281 -8.00 19.56 7.42
CA ILE A 281 -8.49 20.61 8.32
C ILE A 281 -7.42 21.13 9.30
N TYR A 282 -6.48 20.28 9.69
CA TYR A 282 -5.45 20.61 10.67
C TYR A 282 -4.56 21.72 10.14
N MET A 283 -4.46 22.82 10.88
CA MET A 283 -3.79 24.06 10.44
C MET A 283 -4.20 24.56 9.04
N ARG A 284 -5.43 24.25 8.60
CA ARG A 284 -5.98 24.53 7.26
C ARG A 284 -5.32 23.72 6.12
N GLY A 285 -4.64 22.64 6.46
CA GLY A 285 -4.05 21.71 5.51
C GLY A 285 -2.59 21.41 5.85
N VAL A 286 -2.28 20.13 5.96
CA VAL A 286 -0.91 19.58 6.05
C VAL A 286 -0.73 18.48 5.02
N ASP A 287 0.50 18.07 4.77
CA ASP A 287 0.77 17.02 3.78
C ASP A 287 0.21 15.65 4.22
N LEU A 288 -0.17 14.83 3.26
CA LEU A 288 -0.80 13.52 3.47
C LEU A 288 -0.15 12.46 2.59
N VAL A 289 0.19 11.32 3.15
CA VAL A 289 0.57 10.11 2.43
C VAL A 289 -0.37 8.99 2.84
N GLN A 290 -0.91 8.26 1.86
CA GLN A 290 -1.81 7.14 2.10
C GLN A 290 -1.03 5.83 2.02
N CYS A 291 -1.04 5.04 3.10
CA CYS A 291 -0.47 3.70 3.15
C CYS A 291 -1.61 2.68 3.41
N PRO A 292 -2.46 2.41 2.39
CA PRO A 292 -3.61 1.53 2.55
C PRO A 292 -3.19 0.08 2.86
N THR A 293 -3.76 -0.52 3.91
CA THR A 293 -3.41 -1.89 4.34
C THR A 293 -4.47 -2.94 4.05
N SER A 294 -5.65 -2.54 3.55
CA SER A 294 -6.71 -3.46 3.11
C SER A 294 -6.92 -3.40 1.60
N LEU A 295 -7.38 -4.51 1.00
CA LEU A 295 -7.62 -4.57 -0.44
C LEU A 295 -8.59 -3.48 -0.91
N LEU A 296 -9.68 -3.27 -0.15
CA LEU A 296 -10.65 -2.20 -0.40
C LEU A 296 -9.99 -0.81 -0.39
N ALA A 297 -9.13 -0.53 0.58
CA ALA A 297 -8.46 0.77 0.66
C ALA A 297 -7.46 0.98 -0.48
N MET A 298 -6.74 -0.06 -0.90
CA MET A 298 -5.79 -0.01 -2.01
C MET A 298 -6.47 0.30 -3.34
N ILE A 299 -7.62 -0.30 -3.63
CA ILE A 299 -8.26 -0.16 -4.95
C ILE A 299 -9.33 0.93 -4.98
N ASP A 300 -9.82 1.40 -3.83
CA ASP A 300 -10.92 2.37 -3.75
C ASP A 300 -10.55 3.61 -2.91
N THR A 301 -10.54 3.53 -1.58
CA THR A 301 -10.62 4.77 -0.77
C THR A 301 -9.35 5.62 -0.72
N SER A 302 -8.19 5.06 -1.06
CA SER A 302 -6.90 5.79 -1.03
C SER A 302 -6.71 6.77 -2.19
N ILE A 303 -7.58 6.73 -3.22
CA ILE A 303 -7.53 7.60 -4.40
C ILE A 303 -8.82 8.43 -4.56
N GLY A 304 -8.68 9.61 -5.16
CA GLY A 304 -9.79 10.50 -5.51
C GLY A 304 -10.05 11.60 -4.48
N GLY A 305 -9.16 11.72 -3.49
CA GLY A 305 -9.09 12.81 -2.53
C GLY A 305 -10.25 12.89 -1.55
N LYS A 306 -11.16 11.91 -1.52
CA LYS A 306 -12.35 11.96 -0.68
C LYS A 306 -12.03 11.50 0.73
N ALA A 307 -11.87 12.46 1.63
CA ALA A 307 -11.79 12.18 3.05
C ALA A 307 -13.04 12.68 3.77
N GLY A 308 -13.47 11.97 4.80
CA GLY A 308 -14.68 12.35 5.51
C GLY A 308 -15.03 11.39 6.61
N ILE A 309 -16.07 11.74 7.36
CA ILE A 309 -16.51 11.08 8.58
C ILE A 309 -18.03 10.90 8.59
N ASN A 310 -18.48 10.00 9.46
CA ASN A 310 -19.89 9.67 9.60
C ASN A 310 -20.57 10.59 10.61
N LEU A 311 -21.86 10.79 10.39
CA LEU A 311 -22.80 11.28 11.39
C LEU A 311 -23.81 10.17 11.72
N PRO A 312 -24.57 10.26 12.83
CA PRO A 312 -25.66 9.32 13.11
C PRO A 312 -26.67 9.20 11.96
N GLN A 313 -26.82 10.27 11.15
CA GLN A 313 -27.74 10.33 10.02
C GLN A 313 -27.18 9.71 8.73
N GLY A 314 -25.90 9.35 8.67
CA GLY A 314 -25.32 8.74 7.47
C GLY A 314 -23.80 8.79 7.38
N ARG A 315 -23.26 8.02 6.42
CA ARG A 315 -21.82 7.88 6.22
C ARG A 315 -21.23 9.02 5.38
N ASN A 316 -19.98 9.38 5.68
CA ASN A 316 -19.18 10.36 4.94
C ASN A 316 -19.92 11.70 4.64
N LEU A 317 -20.80 12.14 5.55
CA LEU A 317 -21.64 13.34 5.34
C LEU A 317 -20.87 14.65 5.58
N ILE A 318 -19.78 14.60 6.35
CA ILE A 318 -18.85 15.71 6.55
C ILE A 318 -17.52 15.26 5.98
N GLY A 319 -16.92 16.07 5.12
CA GLY A 319 -15.69 15.69 4.43
C GLY A 319 -15.00 16.84 3.73
N VAL A 320 -13.83 16.53 3.19
CA VAL A 320 -12.97 17.42 2.40
C VAL A 320 -12.44 16.67 1.19
N PHE A 321 -12.12 17.42 0.13
CA PHE A 321 -11.30 16.92 -0.96
C PHE A 321 -9.82 17.23 -0.66
N LYS A 322 -9.07 16.23 -0.21
CA LYS A 322 -7.64 16.31 0.11
C LYS A 322 -6.86 15.28 -0.69
N GLN A 323 -6.09 15.74 -1.68
CA GLN A 323 -5.18 14.86 -2.42
C GLN A 323 -3.96 14.52 -1.56
N PRO A 324 -3.43 13.29 -1.65
CA PRO A 324 -2.16 12.93 -1.01
C PRO A 324 -0.96 13.37 -1.86
N LYS A 325 0.23 13.42 -1.25
CA LYS A 325 1.52 13.51 -1.95
C LYS A 325 1.90 12.22 -2.65
N ALA A 326 1.48 11.09 -2.10
CA ALA A 326 1.69 9.75 -2.65
C ALA A 326 0.70 8.74 -2.04
N VAL A 327 0.46 7.65 -2.76
CA VAL A 327 -0.20 6.45 -2.23
C VAL A 327 0.77 5.28 -2.34
N ILE A 328 1.07 4.64 -1.20
CA ILE A 328 1.99 3.52 -1.09
C ILE A 328 1.18 2.24 -0.77
N ALA A 329 0.76 1.53 -1.80
CA ALA A 329 0.00 0.28 -1.68
C ALA A 329 0.95 -0.92 -1.62
N ASP A 330 1.37 -1.25 -0.40
CA ASP A 330 2.20 -2.43 -0.12
C ASP A 330 1.33 -3.70 -0.01
N VAL A 331 1.32 -4.53 -1.06
CA VAL A 331 0.50 -5.74 -1.09
C VAL A 331 0.93 -6.81 -0.08
N ALA A 332 2.10 -6.68 0.54
CA ALA A 332 2.51 -7.57 1.63
C ALA A 332 1.60 -7.42 2.87
N THR A 333 0.99 -6.26 3.08
CA THR A 333 0.06 -6.07 4.22
C THR A 333 -1.23 -6.89 4.07
N LEU A 334 -1.56 -7.32 2.85
CA LEU A 334 -2.74 -8.16 2.62
C LEU A 334 -2.57 -9.54 3.26
N GLN A 335 -1.34 -10.01 3.48
CA GLN A 335 -1.08 -11.33 4.06
C GLN A 335 -1.59 -11.47 5.50
N SER A 336 -1.65 -10.37 6.27
CA SER A 336 -2.22 -10.37 7.62
C SER A 336 -3.70 -9.97 7.64
N LEU A 337 -4.30 -9.63 6.49
CA LEU A 337 -5.67 -9.14 6.42
C LEU A 337 -6.64 -10.28 6.72
N PRO A 338 -7.64 -10.08 7.60
CA PRO A 338 -8.62 -11.13 7.87
C PRO A 338 -9.32 -11.61 6.58
N PRO A 339 -9.53 -12.92 6.44
CA PRO A 339 -10.21 -13.54 5.29
C PRO A 339 -11.43 -12.81 4.76
N ARG A 340 -12.34 -12.46 5.67
CA ARG A 340 -13.61 -11.81 5.35
C ARG A 340 -13.41 -10.40 4.81
N GLU A 341 -12.38 -9.68 5.29
CA GLU A 341 -12.04 -8.34 4.81
C GLU A 341 -11.39 -8.38 3.42
N PHE A 342 -10.57 -9.39 3.14
CA PHE A 342 -10.04 -9.60 1.78
C PHE A 342 -11.19 -9.90 0.78
N ILE A 343 -12.08 -10.83 1.13
CA ILE A 343 -13.26 -11.17 0.30
C ILE A 343 -14.16 -9.94 0.13
N SER A 344 -14.37 -9.16 1.18
CA SER A 344 -15.09 -7.87 1.10
C SER A 344 -14.46 -6.93 0.07
N GLY A 345 -13.12 -6.78 0.06
CA GLY A 345 -12.41 -6.00 -0.95
C GLY A 345 -12.54 -6.54 -2.38
N MET A 346 -12.64 -7.86 -2.56
CA MET A 346 -12.84 -8.48 -3.88
C MET A 346 -14.15 -8.06 -4.56
N ALA A 347 -15.17 -7.64 -3.80
CA ALA A 347 -16.41 -7.15 -4.39
C ALA A 347 -16.18 -5.91 -5.26
N GLU A 348 -15.28 -5.03 -4.83
CA GLU A 348 -14.94 -3.82 -5.58
C GLU A 348 -13.99 -4.09 -6.74
N VAL A 349 -13.08 -5.07 -6.58
CA VAL A 349 -12.26 -5.56 -7.70
C VAL A 349 -13.14 -6.14 -8.80
N ILE A 350 -14.16 -6.94 -8.44
CA ILE A 350 -15.16 -7.45 -9.38
C ILE A 350 -15.97 -6.30 -9.99
N LYS A 351 -16.41 -5.33 -9.18
CA LYS A 351 -17.09 -4.13 -9.70
C LYS A 351 -16.25 -3.43 -10.78
N HIS A 352 -14.96 -3.21 -10.55
CA HIS A 352 -14.06 -2.60 -11.53
C HIS A 352 -13.98 -3.41 -12.84
N ALA A 353 -13.93 -4.74 -12.76
CA ALA A 353 -13.98 -5.61 -13.94
C ALA A 353 -15.33 -5.54 -14.67
N LEU A 354 -16.42 -5.31 -13.95
CA LEU A 354 -17.78 -5.24 -14.51
C LEU A 354 -18.10 -3.89 -15.18
N VAL A 355 -17.51 -2.80 -14.69
CA VAL A 355 -17.73 -1.44 -15.23
C VAL A 355 -16.73 -1.06 -16.32
N SER A 356 -15.70 -1.86 -16.55
CA SER A 356 -14.67 -1.63 -17.58
C SER A 356 -14.61 -2.76 -18.59
N ASP A 357 -14.07 -2.47 -19.77
CA ASP A 357 -13.76 -3.44 -20.82
C ASP A 357 -12.43 -4.19 -20.59
N ASN A 358 -11.90 -4.14 -19.36
CA ASN A 358 -10.63 -4.76 -19.00
C ASN A 358 -10.76 -6.29 -18.85
N LEU A 359 -10.70 -6.98 -20.00
CA LEU A 359 -10.78 -8.44 -20.08
C LEU A 359 -9.65 -9.16 -19.34
N ASP A 360 -8.48 -8.54 -19.21
CA ASP A 360 -7.35 -9.10 -18.47
C ASP A 360 -7.65 -9.18 -16.96
N LEU A 361 -8.22 -8.11 -16.39
CA LEU A 361 -8.64 -8.09 -14.99
C LEU A 361 -9.73 -9.14 -14.75
N LEU A 362 -10.73 -9.20 -15.63
CA LEU A 362 -11.80 -10.20 -15.54
C LEU A 362 -11.25 -11.63 -15.59
N GLY A 363 -10.36 -11.92 -16.55
CA GLY A 363 -9.73 -13.23 -16.70
C GLY A 363 -8.87 -13.62 -15.49
N LYS A 364 -8.18 -12.65 -14.86
CA LYS A 364 -7.45 -12.89 -13.60
C LYS A 364 -8.37 -13.24 -12.45
N ILE A 365 -9.51 -12.55 -12.32
CA ILE A 365 -10.48 -12.84 -11.27
C ILE A 365 -11.07 -14.24 -11.47
N GLU A 366 -11.44 -14.59 -12.72
CA GLU A 366 -12.02 -15.88 -13.08
C GLU A 366 -11.07 -17.06 -12.88
N SER A 367 -9.78 -16.89 -13.17
CA SER A 367 -8.77 -17.96 -13.07
C SER A 367 -8.05 -18.00 -11.72
N GLY A 368 -8.08 -16.93 -10.95
CA GLY A 368 -7.33 -16.80 -9.70
C GLY A 368 -7.92 -17.63 -8.55
N ARG A 369 -7.03 -18.12 -7.68
CA ARG A 369 -7.38 -18.77 -6.42
C ARG A 369 -7.32 -17.76 -5.28
N TRP A 370 -8.36 -16.96 -5.15
CA TRP A 370 -8.49 -15.90 -4.13
C TRP A 370 -9.02 -16.40 -2.77
N LYS A 371 -9.01 -17.72 -2.58
CA LYS A 371 -9.45 -18.39 -1.35
C LYS A 371 -8.28 -18.56 -0.40
N LEU A 372 -8.61 -18.68 0.89
CA LEU A 372 -7.63 -19.02 1.90
C LEU A 372 -7.70 -20.51 2.22
N GLU A 373 -6.53 -21.12 2.40
CA GLU A 373 -6.40 -22.43 3.04
C GLU A 373 -5.61 -22.25 4.33
N LYS A 374 -6.11 -22.83 5.43
CA LYS A 374 -5.45 -22.79 6.75
C LYS A 374 -5.11 -21.38 7.30
N GLY A 375 -5.82 -20.35 6.86
CA GLY A 375 -5.63 -18.97 7.34
C GLY A 375 -4.60 -18.15 6.56
N GLU A 376 -3.97 -18.72 5.53
CA GLU A 376 -3.00 -18.01 4.68
C GLU A 376 -3.61 -17.68 3.30
N LEU A 377 -3.27 -16.48 2.80
CA LEU A 377 -3.60 -16.08 1.43
C LEU A 377 -2.71 -16.86 0.48
N LEU A 378 -3.33 -17.74 -0.32
CA LEU A 378 -2.62 -18.57 -1.30
C LEU A 378 -1.94 -17.81 -2.44
N PRO A 379 -2.45 -16.67 -2.95
CA PRO A 379 -1.80 -15.96 -4.05
C PRO A 379 -0.41 -15.45 -3.68
N PRO A 380 0.62 -15.68 -4.52
CA PRO A 380 1.91 -15.02 -4.38
C PRO A 380 1.77 -13.49 -4.38
N LEU A 381 2.70 -12.78 -3.74
CA LEU A 381 2.71 -11.31 -3.70
C LEU A 381 2.64 -10.66 -5.10
N SER A 382 3.32 -11.24 -6.09
CA SER A 382 3.27 -10.77 -7.48
C SER A 382 1.86 -10.87 -8.10
N THR A 383 1.09 -11.90 -7.73
CA THR A 383 -0.30 -12.06 -8.15
C THR A 383 -1.21 -11.03 -7.49
N LEU A 384 -1.01 -10.75 -6.20
CA LEU A 384 -1.72 -9.69 -5.48
C LEU A 384 -1.40 -8.31 -6.04
N GLN A 385 -0.12 -8.04 -6.30
CA GLN A 385 0.34 -6.80 -6.94
C GLN A 385 -0.32 -6.59 -8.30
N ALA A 386 -0.31 -7.61 -9.16
CA ALA A 386 -0.94 -7.53 -10.47
C ALA A 386 -2.47 -7.30 -10.37
N LEU A 387 -3.14 -7.94 -9.41
CA LEU A 387 -4.57 -7.74 -9.16
C LEU A 387 -4.86 -6.29 -8.74
N VAL A 388 -4.15 -5.79 -7.72
CA VAL A 388 -4.33 -4.42 -7.21
C VAL A 388 -4.03 -3.40 -8.30
N ALA A 389 -2.93 -3.57 -9.04
CA ALA A 389 -2.52 -2.68 -10.12
C ALA A 389 -3.57 -2.59 -11.25
N GLN A 390 -4.11 -3.72 -11.70
CA GLN A 390 -5.15 -3.71 -12.73
C GLN A 390 -6.47 -3.14 -12.21
N ALA A 391 -6.84 -3.46 -10.97
CA ALA A 391 -8.07 -2.95 -10.36
C ALA A 391 -8.01 -1.43 -10.14
N ILE A 392 -6.90 -0.89 -9.63
CA ILE A 392 -6.76 0.55 -9.39
C ILE A 392 -6.68 1.33 -10.70
N GLN A 393 -6.07 0.78 -11.76
CA GLN A 393 -5.98 1.43 -13.07
C GLN A 393 -7.37 1.78 -13.63
N VAL A 394 -8.37 0.89 -13.46
CA VAL A 394 -9.76 1.18 -13.86
C VAL A 394 -10.28 2.43 -13.18
N LYS A 395 -10.09 2.54 -11.86
CA LYS A 395 -10.53 3.69 -11.09
C LYS A 395 -9.74 4.96 -11.43
N ILE A 396 -8.44 4.84 -11.70
CA ILE A 396 -7.60 5.96 -12.14
C ILE A 396 -8.14 6.53 -13.45
N ASN A 397 -8.40 5.68 -14.45
CA ASN A 397 -8.94 6.12 -15.75
C ASN A 397 -10.24 6.91 -15.56
N ILE A 398 -11.18 6.35 -14.78
CA ILE A 398 -12.48 6.99 -14.52
C ILE A 398 -12.33 8.30 -13.73
N ILE A 399 -11.42 8.37 -12.75
CA ILE A 399 -11.18 9.61 -11.98
C ILE A 399 -10.54 10.68 -12.84
N GLN A 400 -9.61 10.34 -13.73
CA GLN A 400 -8.95 11.30 -14.60
C GLN A 400 -9.95 11.92 -15.61
N GLU A 401 -10.94 11.14 -16.05
CA GLU A 401 -12.05 11.64 -16.88
C GLU A 401 -13.04 12.52 -16.10
N ASP A 402 -13.33 12.20 -14.83
CA ASP A 402 -14.29 12.94 -13.99
C ASP A 402 -13.85 13.04 -12.51
N PRO A 403 -12.94 13.98 -12.17
CA PRO A 403 -12.37 14.10 -10.82
C PRO A 403 -13.40 14.46 -9.73
N TYR A 404 -14.52 15.08 -10.10
CA TYR A 404 -15.51 15.67 -9.20
C TYR A 404 -16.89 15.02 -9.21
N GLU A 405 -17.03 13.86 -9.86
CA GLU A 405 -18.29 13.10 -9.94
C GLU A 405 -19.46 13.87 -10.58
N LYS A 406 -19.16 14.65 -11.61
CA LYS A 406 -20.16 15.41 -12.35
C LYS A 406 -20.76 14.63 -13.52
N GLY A 407 -20.16 13.52 -13.93
CA GLY A 407 -20.54 12.74 -15.10
C GLY A 407 -20.22 11.26 -14.97
N HIS A 408 -19.28 10.78 -15.79
CA HIS A 408 -19.01 9.36 -16.02
C HIS A 408 -18.64 8.59 -14.75
N ARG A 409 -17.98 9.21 -13.76
CA ARG A 409 -17.58 8.53 -12.51
C ARG A 409 -18.73 7.93 -11.71
N THR A 410 -19.97 8.35 -12.00
CA THR A 410 -21.18 7.74 -11.43
C THR A 410 -21.24 6.22 -11.66
N VAL A 411 -20.66 5.69 -12.74
CA VAL A 411 -20.63 4.25 -13.05
C VAL A 411 -19.97 3.40 -11.96
N LEU A 412 -19.03 3.97 -11.19
CA LEU A 412 -18.42 3.31 -10.04
C LEU A 412 -19.42 3.03 -8.90
N ASN A 413 -20.64 3.56 -8.98
CA ASN A 413 -21.73 3.24 -8.06
C ASN A 413 -22.54 2.00 -8.48
N LEU A 414 -22.07 1.18 -9.43
CA LEU A 414 -22.68 -0.12 -9.71
C LEU A 414 -22.87 -0.90 -8.40
N GLY A 415 -24.10 -1.36 -8.16
CA GLY A 415 -24.52 -2.04 -6.94
C GLY A 415 -24.70 -1.17 -5.69
N HIS A 416 -24.13 0.05 -5.64
CA HIS A 416 -24.09 0.85 -4.42
C HIS A 416 -25.46 1.34 -3.94
N THR A 417 -26.37 1.65 -4.85
CA THR A 417 -27.75 2.06 -4.50
C THR A 417 -28.44 0.98 -3.65
N PHE A 418 -28.28 -0.29 -4.03
CA PHE A 418 -28.79 -1.43 -3.26
C PHE A 418 -27.93 -1.71 -2.02
N ALA A 419 -26.60 -1.60 -2.14
CA ALA A 419 -25.68 -1.86 -1.04
C ALA A 419 -25.99 -1.01 0.19
N TYR A 420 -26.21 0.30 0.04
CA TYR A 420 -26.57 1.16 1.18
C TYR A 420 -27.89 0.77 1.83
N ALA A 421 -28.88 0.38 1.02
CA ALA A 421 -30.15 -0.10 1.53
C ALA A 421 -29.98 -1.40 2.33
N ILE A 422 -29.13 -2.31 1.84
CA ILE A 422 -28.80 -3.58 2.50
C ILE A 422 -28.05 -3.32 3.81
N GLU A 423 -26.98 -2.52 3.80
CA GLU A 423 -26.21 -2.16 5.00
C GLU A 423 -27.11 -1.56 6.08
N HIS A 424 -28.00 -0.64 5.72
CA HIS A 424 -28.92 -0.01 6.66
C HIS A 424 -29.97 -1.00 7.18
N ALA A 425 -30.60 -1.76 6.29
CA ALA A 425 -31.66 -2.71 6.67
C ALA A 425 -31.12 -3.87 7.51
N SER A 426 -29.90 -4.32 7.25
CA SER A 426 -29.22 -5.37 8.02
C SER A 426 -28.55 -4.85 9.29
N LYS A 427 -28.70 -3.56 9.63
CA LYS A 427 -28.01 -2.90 10.76
C LYS A 427 -26.50 -3.14 10.73
N HIS A 428 -25.89 -3.13 9.55
CA HIS A 428 -24.47 -3.36 9.31
C HIS A 428 -23.94 -4.75 9.72
N ALA A 429 -24.80 -5.77 9.79
CA ALA A 429 -24.38 -7.16 9.99
C ALA A 429 -23.55 -7.73 8.80
N VAL A 430 -23.72 -7.17 7.61
CA VAL A 430 -22.88 -7.46 6.43
C VAL A 430 -21.76 -6.44 6.31
N THR A 431 -20.62 -6.87 5.77
CA THR A 431 -19.56 -5.95 5.39
C THR A 431 -19.99 -5.10 4.18
N HIS A 432 -19.27 -4.01 3.93
CA HIS A 432 -19.53 -3.16 2.78
C HIS A 432 -19.44 -3.95 1.45
N GLY A 433 -18.39 -4.76 1.29
CA GLY A 433 -18.20 -5.57 0.09
C GLY A 433 -19.28 -6.64 -0.10
N GLU A 434 -19.72 -7.29 0.97
CA GLU A 434 -20.86 -8.22 0.93
C GLU A 434 -22.13 -7.51 0.43
N ALA A 435 -22.41 -6.31 0.92
CA ALA A 435 -23.54 -5.51 0.47
C ALA A 435 -23.41 -5.07 -0.99
N VAL A 436 -22.21 -4.67 -1.43
CA VAL A 436 -21.91 -4.30 -2.83
C VAL A 436 -22.09 -5.49 -3.75
N ALA A 437 -21.62 -6.68 -3.38
CA ALA A 437 -21.80 -7.90 -4.16
C ALA A 437 -23.29 -8.24 -4.38
N ILE A 438 -24.10 -8.23 -3.32
CA ILE A 438 -25.54 -8.43 -3.43
C ILE A 438 -26.18 -7.31 -4.26
N GLY A 439 -25.71 -6.07 -4.09
CA GLY A 439 -26.17 -4.93 -4.86
C GLY A 439 -25.88 -5.03 -6.36
N ILE A 440 -24.72 -5.57 -6.74
CA ILE A 440 -24.36 -5.87 -8.14
C ILE A 440 -25.34 -6.90 -8.72
N VAL A 441 -25.65 -7.95 -7.96
CA VAL A 441 -26.66 -8.95 -8.38
C VAL A 441 -28.03 -8.30 -8.53
N ALA A 442 -28.45 -7.46 -7.59
CA ALA A 442 -29.71 -6.73 -7.66
C ALA A 442 -29.78 -5.83 -8.91
N ALA A 443 -28.72 -5.05 -9.18
CA ALA A 443 -28.64 -4.19 -10.37
C ALA A 443 -28.68 -5.02 -11.67
N THR A 444 -28.02 -6.17 -11.71
CA THR A 444 -27.99 -7.04 -12.90
C THR A 444 -29.34 -7.73 -13.12
N ARG A 445 -30.01 -8.18 -12.05
CA ARG A 445 -31.39 -8.72 -12.12
C ARG A 445 -32.38 -7.67 -12.60
N LEU A 446 -32.29 -6.45 -12.08
CA LEU A 446 -33.12 -5.35 -12.53
C LEU A 446 -32.88 -5.04 -14.01
N SER A 447 -31.62 -5.03 -14.44
CA SER A 447 -31.24 -4.83 -15.84
C SER A 447 -31.87 -5.89 -16.75
N LYS A 448 -31.79 -7.17 -16.37
CA LYS A 448 -32.44 -8.28 -17.08
C LYS A 448 -33.96 -8.11 -17.16
N ARG A 449 -34.61 -7.75 -16.04
CA ARG A 449 -36.08 -7.56 -15.98
C ARG A 449 -36.56 -6.44 -16.89
N LEU A 450 -35.76 -5.39 -17.05
CA LEU A 450 -36.04 -4.26 -17.93
C LEU A 450 -35.61 -4.53 -19.39
N GLY A 451 -35.08 -5.72 -19.70
CA GLY A 451 -34.68 -6.11 -21.05
C GLY A 451 -33.33 -5.54 -21.50
N TYR A 452 -32.51 -5.00 -20.59
CA TYR A 452 -31.22 -4.39 -20.94
C TYR A 452 -30.08 -5.39 -21.12
N CYS A 453 -30.10 -6.52 -20.41
CA CYS A 453 -29.05 -7.53 -20.51
C CYS A 453 -29.61 -8.96 -20.62
N PRO A 454 -28.90 -9.88 -21.30
CA PRO A 454 -29.31 -11.27 -21.44
C PRO A 454 -29.09 -12.07 -20.14
N ALA A 455 -29.81 -13.19 -20.00
CA ALA A 455 -29.73 -14.04 -18.81
C ALA A 455 -28.31 -14.55 -18.50
N MET A 456 -27.51 -14.80 -19.55
CA MET A 456 -26.14 -15.26 -19.42
C MET A 456 -25.21 -14.28 -18.67
N VAL A 457 -25.47 -12.97 -18.77
CA VAL A 457 -24.68 -11.95 -18.04
C VAL A 457 -24.92 -12.09 -16.54
N LEU A 458 -26.19 -12.23 -16.14
CA LEU A 458 -26.56 -12.47 -14.75
C LEU A 458 -25.92 -13.75 -14.20
N GLU A 459 -25.98 -14.85 -14.95
CA GLU A 459 -25.40 -16.14 -14.54
C GLU A 459 -23.89 -16.05 -14.36
N ARG A 460 -23.20 -15.34 -15.27
CA ARG A 460 -21.75 -15.12 -15.18
C ARG A 460 -21.39 -14.27 -13.96
N VAL A 461 -22.11 -13.17 -13.73
CA VAL A 461 -21.92 -12.30 -12.54
C VAL A 461 -22.13 -13.05 -11.23
N GLU A 462 -23.25 -13.79 -11.10
CA GLU A 462 -23.53 -14.58 -9.89
C GLU A 462 -22.51 -15.70 -9.66
N SER A 463 -22.02 -16.33 -10.75
CA SER A 463 -20.99 -17.37 -10.67
C SER A 463 -19.64 -16.78 -10.27
N LEU A 464 -19.25 -15.64 -10.82
CA LEU A 464 -18.02 -14.92 -10.47
C LEU A 464 -18.00 -14.53 -8.98
N LEU A 465 -19.09 -13.94 -8.48
CA LEU A 465 -19.20 -13.55 -7.08
C LEU A 465 -19.14 -14.77 -6.14
N ARG A 466 -19.93 -15.82 -6.42
CA ARG A 466 -19.93 -17.05 -5.61
C ARG A 466 -18.58 -17.75 -5.61
N TYR A 467 -17.90 -17.81 -6.75
CA TYR A 467 -16.58 -18.42 -6.87
C TYR A 467 -15.55 -17.72 -5.97
N ASN A 468 -15.68 -16.40 -5.82
CA ASN A 468 -14.85 -15.55 -4.94
C ASN A 468 -15.35 -15.48 -3.48
N GLY A 469 -16.34 -16.29 -3.10
CA GLY A 469 -16.85 -16.37 -1.72
C GLY A 469 -17.76 -15.22 -1.30
N LEU A 470 -18.26 -14.43 -2.25
CA LEU A 470 -19.18 -13.31 -1.97
C LEU A 470 -20.64 -13.76 -1.99
N PRO A 471 -21.49 -13.16 -1.12
CA PRO A 471 -22.92 -13.45 -1.11
C PRO A 471 -23.61 -12.83 -2.33
N THR A 472 -24.60 -13.54 -2.87
CA THR A 472 -25.47 -13.06 -3.96
C THR A 472 -26.91 -12.81 -3.51
N ARG A 473 -27.20 -13.00 -2.22
CA ARG A 473 -28.50 -12.79 -1.59
C ARG A 473 -28.34 -12.13 -0.24
N VAL A 474 -29.37 -11.41 0.18
CA VAL A 474 -29.39 -10.76 1.49
C VAL A 474 -29.47 -11.83 2.59
N PRO A 475 -28.65 -11.76 3.64
CA PRO A 475 -28.73 -12.70 4.76
C PRO A 475 -30.12 -12.68 5.42
N GLY A 476 -30.53 -13.82 5.97
CA GLY A 476 -31.88 -14.02 6.52
C GLY A 476 -32.28 -12.95 7.56
N GLY A 477 -33.55 -12.56 7.54
CA GLY A 477 -34.13 -11.60 8.49
C GLY A 477 -34.37 -10.18 7.96
N VAL A 478 -33.86 -9.86 6.77
CA VAL A 478 -34.16 -8.60 6.06
C VAL A 478 -35.26 -8.82 5.02
N THR A 479 -36.32 -8.03 5.08
CA THR A 479 -37.46 -8.11 4.15
C THR A 479 -37.32 -7.15 2.96
N SER A 480 -37.98 -7.46 1.84
CA SER A 480 -38.06 -6.55 0.68
C SER A 480 -38.61 -5.17 1.07
N GLN A 481 -39.58 -5.11 1.98
CA GLN A 481 -40.14 -3.86 2.50
C GLN A 481 -39.12 -3.04 3.30
N GLN A 482 -38.24 -3.68 4.08
CA GLN A 482 -37.18 -2.96 4.79
C GLN A 482 -36.16 -2.37 3.83
N LEU A 483 -35.75 -3.10 2.79
CA LEU A 483 -34.88 -2.59 1.73
C LEU A 483 -35.53 -1.43 0.98
N ARG A 484 -36.81 -1.56 0.64
CA ARG A 484 -37.61 -0.52 -0.01
C ARG A 484 -37.61 0.78 0.81
N ASN A 485 -37.87 0.66 2.11
CA ASN A 485 -37.87 1.81 3.02
C ASN A 485 -36.48 2.45 3.13
N ALA A 486 -35.41 1.65 3.09
CA ALA A 486 -34.05 2.16 3.12
C ALA A 486 -33.66 2.89 1.82
N LEU A 487 -34.03 2.34 0.65
CA LEU A 487 -33.86 3.00 -0.66
C LEU A 487 -34.56 4.36 -0.70
N ASN A 488 -35.76 4.47 -0.13
CA ASN A 488 -36.49 5.73 -0.10
C ASN A 488 -35.83 6.82 0.75
N LYS A 489 -34.98 6.44 1.71
CA LYS A 489 -34.23 7.36 2.57
C LYS A 489 -32.89 7.80 1.98
N ASP A 490 -32.43 7.18 0.90
CA ASP A 490 -31.16 7.51 0.27
C ASP A 490 -31.19 8.95 -0.30
N LYS A 491 -30.24 9.76 0.14
CA LYS A 491 -30.08 11.17 -0.25
C LYS A 491 -29.40 11.35 -1.60
N LYS A 492 -28.98 10.27 -2.28
CA LYS A 492 -28.51 10.31 -3.68
C LYS A 492 -29.62 10.62 -4.70
N ARG A 493 -30.85 10.92 -4.26
CA ARG A 493 -31.91 11.48 -5.11
C ARG A 493 -31.44 12.78 -5.75
N ARG A 494 -31.14 12.77 -7.06
CA ARG A 494 -31.03 14.00 -7.85
C ARG A 494 -32.45 14.43 -8.23
N LYS A 495 -32.86 15.63 -7.83
CA LYS A 495 -34.22 16.17 -8.08
C LYS A 495 -35.37 15.25 -7.64
N GLY A 496 -35.19 14.50 -6.55
CA GLY A 496 -36.25 13.66 -5.98
C GLY A 496 -36.41 12.26 -6.59
N GLN A 497 -35.65 11.91 -7.64
CA GLN A 497 -35.71 10.61 -8.31
C GLN A 497 -34.50 9.72 -7.97
N LEU A 498 -34.73 8.41 -7.89
CA LEU A 498 -33.67 7.42 -7.69
C LEU A 498 -32.97 7.17 -9.03
N HIS A 499 -31.65 7.28 -9.03
CA HIS A 499 -30.81 6.88 -10.16
C HIS A 499 -30.15 5.55 -9.85
N PHE A 500 -30.21 4.64 -10.80
CA PHE A 500 -29.58 3.33 -10.76
C PHE A 500 -28.45 3.28 -11.77
N VAL A 501 -27.36 2.61 -11.39
CA VAL A 501 -26.34 2.16 -12.33
C VAL A 501 -26.70 0.73 -12.72
N LEU A 502 -27.07 0.55 -13.98
CA LEU A 502 -27.50 -0.70 -14.58
C LEU A 502 -26.49 -1.17 -15.63
N MET A 503 -26.69 -2.36 -16.17
CA MET A 503 -25.73 -3.04 -17.05
C MET A 503 -26.42 -3.58 -18.30
N ARG A 504 -25.76 -3.48 -19.46
CA ARG A 504 -26.17 -4.15 -20.70
C ARG A 504 -25.34 -5.41 -20.94
N ASP A 505 -24.04 -5.30 -20.70
CA ASP A 505 -23.08 -6.40 -20.71
C ASP A 505 -21.92 -6.07 -19.76
N ILE A 506 -21.01 -7.02 -19.54
CA ILE A 506 -19.77 -6.77 -18.80
C ILE A 506 -18.95 -5.72 -19.57
N GLY A 507 -18.60 -4.63 -18.89
CA GLY A 507 -17.93 -3.47 -19.48
C GLY A 507 -18.88 -2.42 -20.07
N ASP A 508 -20.20 -2.68 -20.12
CA ASP A 508 -21.20 -1.71 -20.57
C ASP A 508 -22.22 -1.44 -19.45
N VAL A 509 -21.95 -0.37 -18.69
CA VAL A 509 -22.80 0.12 -17.61
C VAL A 509 -23.30 1.53 -17.88
N PHE A 510 -24.52 1.83 -17.44
CA PHE A 510 -25.17 3.10 -17.69
C PHE A 510 -26.02 3.56 -16.51
N VAL A 511 -26.27 4.86 -16.44
CA VAL A 511 -27.10 5.47 -15.40
C VAL A 511 -28.51 5.69 -15.95
N THR A 512 -29.53 5.25 -15.22
CA THR A 512 -30.94 5.49 -15.56
C THR A 512 -31.80 5.76 -14.32
N ASN A 513 -32.87 6.54 -14.51
CA ASN A 513 -33.98 6.71 -13.57
C ASN A 513 -35.28 6.06 -14.11
N ASP A 514 -35.26 5.51 -15.32
CA ASP A 514 -36.39 4.85 -15.95
C ASP A 514 -36.48 3.39 -15.49
N VAL A 515 -37.06 3.22 -14.30
CA VAL A 515 -37.22 1.93 -13.63
C VAL A 515 -38.67 1.79 -13.18
N SER A 516 -39.38 0.82 -13.77
CA SER A 516 -40.75 0.50 -13.36
C SER A 516 -40.79 0.00 -11.92
N GLU A 517 -41.81 0.40 -11.18
CA GLU A 517 -42.01 0.03 -9.78
C GLU A 517 -42.18 -1.48 -9.60
N GLU A 518 -42.85 -2.17 -10.54
CA GLU A 518 -43.01 -3.62 -10.49
C GLU A 518 -41.66 -4.35 -10.61
N ALA A 519 -40.80 -3.94 -11.55
CA ALA A 519 -39.48 -4.56 -11.74
C ALA A 519 -38.56 -4.36 -10.53
N LEU A 520 -38.59 -3.18 -9.91
CA LEU A 520 -37.82 -2.90 -8.70
C LEU A 520 -38.31 -3.76 -7.53
N GLN A 521 -39.62 -3.83 -7.30
CA GLN A 521 -40.19 -4.64 -6.21
C GLN A 521 -39.86 -6.13 -6.38
N ALA A 522 -40.04 -6.68 -7.59
CA ALA A 522 -39.71 -8.07 -7.88
C ALA A 522 -38.21 -8.36 -7.68
N THR A 523 -37.33 -7.40 -7.97
CA THR A 523 -35.89 -7.51 -7.72
C THR A 523 -35.60 -7.60 -6.21
N LEU A 524 -36.24 -6.74 -5.40
CA LEU A 524 -36.06 -6.74 -3.94
C LEU A 524 -36.56 -8.03 -3.28
N GLU A 525 -37.67 -8.58 -3.77
CA GLU A 525 -38.19 -9.87 -3.31
C GLU A 525 -37.24 -11.02 -3.66
N GLU A 526 -36.69 -11.02 -4.86
CA GLU A 526 -35.79 -12.08 -5.30
C GLU A 526 -34.46 -12.07 -4.53
N ILE A 527 -33.90 -10.92 -4.19
CA ILE A 527 -32.64 -10.88 -3.41
C ILE A 527 -32.86 -11.18 -1.91
N THR A 528 -34.10 -11.10 -1.41
CA THR A 528 -34.45 -11.40 -0.01
C THR A 528 -35.06 -12.79 0.19
N SER A 529 -35.48 -13.47 -0.89
CA SER A 529 -35.97 -14.85 -0.83
C SER A 529 -34.85 -15.82 -0.44
N GLN A 530 -35.10 -16.66 0.58
CA GLN A 530 -34.22 -17.79 0.91
C GLN A 530 -34.22 -18.81 -0.24
N CYS A 531 -33.07 -19.44 -0.52
CA CYS A 531 -33.05 -20.59 -1.43
C CYS A 531 -34.00 -21.66 -0.87
N LYS A 532 -34.93 -22.13 -1.71
CA LYS A 532 -35.68 -23.36 -1.42
C LYS A 532 -34.75 -24.56 -1.43
#